data_AF-A0A0B6ALP6-F1
#
_entry.id   AF-A0A0B6ALP6-F1
#
_cell.length_a   1.000
_cell.length_b   1.000
_cell.length_c   1.000
_cell.angle_alpha   90.00
_cell.angle_beta   90.00
_cell.angle_gamma   90.00
#
_symmetry.space_group_name_H-M   'P 1'
#
loop_
_entity.id
_entity.type
_entity.pdbx_description
1 polymer ?
#
loop_
_entity_poly.entity_id
_entity_poly.type
_entity_poly.pdbx_seq_one_letter_code
_entity_poly.pdbx_strand_id
1 'polypeptide(L)'
;MGIFKIVNKIKNRPYYTGHIPGGDPRNPLGKRWLGLDVNRTNGNTYAIHGNNNESSIGKYVSHGCVRMHNKDVEKLYEKVQIGTPVAITYSYKSFIDLTKIYGYTFKGYKLKNN
;
A
#
# COMPACT_ATOMS: atom_id res chain seq x y z
N MET A 1 -8.00 11.49 -4.66
CA MET A 1 -7.32 10.92 -5.83
C MET A 1 -6.08 11.78 -6.09
N GLY A 2 -4.99 11.24 -6.62
CA GLY A 2 -3.79 12.03 -6.87
C GLY A 2 -2.53 11.19 -7.06
N ILE A 3 -1.41 11.88 -7.32
CA ILE A 3 -0.07 11.30 -7.36
C ILE A 3 0.64 11.68 -6.06
N PHE A 4 1.11 10.67 -5.34
CA PHE A 4 1.82 10.78 -4.08
C PHE A 4 3.21 10.15 -4.22
N LYS A 5 4.02 10.28 -3.18
CA LYS A 5 5.33 9.62 -3.10
C LYS A 5 5.42 8.74 -1.87
N ILE A 6 6.13 7.63 -2.01
CA ILE A 6 6.61 6.87 -0.85
C ILE A 6 7.69 7.70 -0.17
N VAL A 7 7.51 8.04 1.11
CA VAL A 7 8.46 8.86 1.87
C VAL A 7 9.10 8.11 3.03
N ASN A 8 8.50 7.02 3.48
CA ASN A 8 9.10 6.13 4.46
C ASN A 8 8.70 4.67 4.22
N LYS A 9 9.47 3.77 4.84
CA LYS A 9 9.26 2.32 4.78
C LYS A 9 9.51 1.73 6.16
N ILE A 10 8.52 1.06 6.76
CA ILE A 10 8.65 0.50 8.12
C ILE A 10 8.27 -0.98 8.11
N LYS A 11 9.14 -1.84 8.67
CA LYS A 11 8.80 -3.23 8.97
C LYS A 11 8.09 -3.27 10.32
N ASN A 12 6.97 -3.99 10.42
CA ASN A 12 6.26 -4.22 11.67
C ASN A 12 5.97 -2.92 12.44
N ARG A 13 5.34 -1.93 11.80
CA ARG A 13 5.05 -0.64 12.43
C ARG A 13 4.14 -0.84 13.67
N PRO A 14 4.48 -0.29 14.84
CA PRO A 14 3.57 -0.29 16.00
C PRO A 14 2.24 0.40 15.67
N TYR A 15 1.14 -0.13 16.21
CA TYR A 15 -0.17 0.50 16.12
C TYR A 15 -0.45 1.29 17.41
N TYR A 16 0.01 2.54 17.42
CA TYR A 16 0.00 3.40 18.60
C TYR A 16 -1.40 3.61 19.20
N THR A 17 -2.42 3.87 18.38
CA THR A 17 -3.80 4.10 18.86
C THR A 17 -4.35 2.92 19.65
N GLY A 18 -4.03 1.69 19.23
CA GLY A 18 -4.44 0.47 19.93
C GLY A 18 -3.42 -0.05 20.94
N HIS A 19 -2.31 0.66 21.16
CA HIS A 19 -1.18 0.22 22.00
C HIS A 19 -0.66 -1.19 21.64
N ILE A 20 -0.68 -1.54 20.35
CA ILE A 20 -0.25 -2.86 19.88
C ILE A 20 1.21 -2.77 19.39
N PRO A 21 2.12 -3.60 19.92
CA PRO A 21 3.51 -3.66 19.46
C PRO A 21 3.64 -3.98 17.96
N GLY A 22 4.78 -3.60 17.41
CA GLY A 22 5.17 -4.00 16.06
C GLY A 22 5.36 -5.52 15.98
N GLY A 23 4.77 -6.16 14.95
CA GLY A 23 4.95 -7.60 14.70
C GLY A 23 4.01 -8.51 15.48
N ASP A 24 3.19 -7.96 16.38
CA ASP A 24 2.10 -8.70 17.03
C ASP A 24 1.08 -9.16 15.96
N PRO A 25 0.62 -10.43 15.98
CA PRO A 25 -0.38 -10.94 15.06
C PRO A 25 -1.70 -10.14 15.03
N ARG A 26 -2.02 -9.44 16.12
CA ARG A 26 -3.21 -8.59 16.24
C ARG A 26 -3.01 -7.20 15.64
N ASN A 27 -1.80 -6.84 15.19
CA ASN A 27 -1.53 -5.50 14.69
C ASN A 27 -2.20 -5.26 13.31
N PRO A 28 -3.18 -4.34 13.21
CA PRO A 28 -3.94 -4.12 11.98
C PRO A 28 -3.11 -3.52 10.83
N LEU A 29 -1.90 -3.02 11.13
CA LEU A 29 -0.98 -2.49 10.12
C LEU A 29 -0.24 -3.61 9.37
N GLY A 30 -0.28 -4.84 9.88
CA GLY A 30 0.40 -5.99 9.31
C GLY A 30 1.92 -5.87 9.30
N LYS A 31 2.55 -6.58 8.37
CA LYS A 31 4.02 -6.76 8.40
C LYS A 31 4.83 -5.63 7.79
N ARG A 32 4.25 -4.83 6.89
CA ARG A 32 4.95 -3.78 6.14
C ARG A 32 4.09 -2.52 6.01
N TRP A 33 4.76 -1.38 6.06
CA TRP A 33 4.21 -0.05 5.90
C TRP A 33 5.00 0.72 4.84
N LEU A 34 4.32 1.20 3.82
CA LEU A 34 4.85 2.07 2.77
C LEU A 34 4.14 3.42 2.88
N GLY A 35 4.75 4.37 3.60
CA GLY A 35 4.11 5.64 3.93
C GLY A 35 4.01 6.57 2.72
N LEU A 36 2.80 7.10 2.52
CA LEU A 36 2.47 8.04 1.46
C LEU A 36 2.50 9.46 2.03
N ASP A 37 3.18 10.36 1.34
CA ASP A 37 3.08 11.78 1.65
C ASP A 37 1.80 12.38 1.08
N VAL A 38 0.71 12.24 1.83
CA VAL A 38 -0.56 12.90 1.56
C VAL A 38 -0.64 14.12 2.46
N ASN A 39 -0.87 15.31 1.91
CA ASN A 39 -1.04 16.56 2.66
C ASN A 39 0.07 16.83 3.71
N ARG A 40 1.34 16.57 3.35
CA ARG A 40 2.51 16.78 4.23
C ARG A 40 2.50 15.94 5.51
N THR A 41 1.83 14.78 5.48
CA THR A 41 1.81 13.85 6.62
C THR A 41 3.10 13.05 6.77
N ASN A 42 4.07 13.21 5.85
CA ASN A 42 5.39 12.56 5.91
C ASN A 42 5.30 11.03 6.04
N GLY A 43 4.24 10.42 5.50
CA GLY A 43 4.03 8.98 5.51
C GLY A 43 3.65 8.39 6.87
N ASN A 44 3.21 9.22 7.84
CA ASN A 44 2.80 8.77 9.16
C ASN A 44 1.30 8.50 9.30
N THR A 45 0.49 9.05 8.38
CA THR A 45 -0.98 8.96 8.44
C THR A 45 -1.54 8.03 7.37
N TYR A 46 -1.00 8.11 6.14
CA TYR A 46 -1.48 7.33 5.00
C TYR A 46 -0.40 6.39 4.49
N ALA A 47 -0.78 5.18 4.12
CA ALA A 47 0.16 4.18 3.62
C ALA A 47 -0.52 3.11 2.76
N ILE A 48 0.33 2.41 2.00
CA ILE A 48 0.06 1.05 1.53
C ILE A 48 0.64 0.11 2.59
N HIS A 49 -0.19 -0.72 3.23
CA HIS A 49 0.25 -1.55 4.34
C HIS A 49 -0.38 -2.95 4.32
N GLY A 50 0.15 -3.84 5.17
CA GLY A 50 -0.37 -5.20 5.34
C GLY A 50 -1.70 -5.24 6.07
N ASN A 51 -2.07 -6.42 6.57
CA ASN A 51 -3.31 -6.58 7.33
C ASN A 51 -3.15 -7.74 8.31
N ASN A 52 -3.79 -7.68 9.49
CA ASN A 52 -3.88 -8.83 10.40
C ASN A 52 -5.06 -9.75 10.07
N ASN A 53 -6.06 -9.25 9.34
CA ASN A 53 -7.25 -10.00 9.00
C ASN A 53 -7.44 -10.04 7.48
N GLU A 54 -6.89 -11.07 6.84
CA GLU A 54 -6.91 -11.22 5.38
C GLU A 54 -8.34 -11.25 4.80
N SER A 55 -9.32 -11.75 5.55
CA SER A 55 -10.74 -11.78 5.13
C SER A 55 -11.40 -10.39 4.99
N SER A 56 -10.75 -9.34 5.50
CA SER A 56 -11.24 -7.96 5.42
C SER A 56 -10.72 -7.19 4.19
N ILE A 57 -9.86 -7.81 3.38
CA ILE A 57 -9.33 -7.23 2.15
C ILE A 57 -10.42 -7.24 1.07
N GLY A 58 -10.57 -6.12 0.35
CA GLY A 58 -11.63 -5.94 -0.66
C GLY A 58 -12.90 -5.24 -0.14
N LYS A 59 -12.99 -4.98 1.17
CA LYS A 59 -14.04 -4.13 1.75
C LYS A 59 -13.53 -2.70 1.94
N TYR A 60 -14.39 -1.70 1.68
CA TYR A 60 -14.11 -0.26 1.84
C TYR A 60 -14.02 0.14 3.35
N VAL A 61 -13.18 -0.53 4.13
CA VAL A 61 -13.07 -0.39 5.60
C VAL A 61 -11.83 0.44 5.99
N SER A 62 -11.12 0.98 5.01
CA SER A 62 -9.94 1.79 5.25
C SER A 62 -10.29 3.27 5.37
N HIS A 63 -9.91 3.90 6.48
CA HIS A 63 -9.90 5.36 6.69
C HIS A 63 -8.86 6.08 5.80
N GLY A 64 -8.75 5.70 4.52
CA GLY A 64 -7.85 6.30 3.52
C GLY A 64 -6.52 5.57 3.25
N CYS A 65 -6.17 4.51 4.00
CA CYS A 65 -5.01 3.66 3.69
C CYS A 65 -5.33 2.55 2.68
N VAL A 66 -4.33 2.04 1.95
CA VAL A 66 -4.50 0.88 1.06
C VAL A 66 -4.04 -0.39 1.79
N ARG A 67 -4.97 -1.33 2.05
CA ARG A 67 -4.67 -2.61 2.70
C ARG A 67 -4.34 -3.70 1.69
N MET A 68 -3.33 -4.50 1.97
CA MET A 68 -2.88 -5.62 1.15
C MET A 68 -2.71 -6.89 1.99
N HIS A 69 -2.71 -8.05 1.33
CA HIS A 69 -2.29 -9.30 1.97
C HIS A 69 -0.83 -9.17 2.39
N ASN A 70 -0.48 -9.73 3.56
CA ASN A 70 0.88 -9.62 4.09
C ASN A 70 1.92 -10.14 3.09
N LYS A 71 1.64 -11.28 2.45
CA LYS A 71 2.52 -11.89 1.46
C LYS A 71 2.81 -10.99 0.26
N ASP A 72 1.86 -10.16 -0.15
CA ASP A 72 2.01 -9.30 -1.33
C ASP A 72 2.60 -7.95 -1.00
N VAL A 73 2.25 -7.35 0.15
CA VAL A 73 2.93 -6.14 0.62
C VAL A 73 4.39 -6.41 0.95
N GLU A 74 4.74 -7.60 1.43
CA GLU A 74 6.14 -7.99 1.63
C GLU A 74 6.92 -7.97 0.31
N LYS A 75 6.38 -8.56 -0.76
CA LYS A 75 7.02 -8.50 -2.10
C LYS A 75 7.09 -7.09 -2.65
N LEU A 76 6.04 -6.29 -2.47
CA LEU A 76 6.01 -4.91 -2.93
C LEU A 76 7.05 -4.07 -2.17
N TYR A 77 7.16 -4.28 -0.86
CA TYR A 77 8.11 -3.59 -0.01
C TYR A 77 9.55 -3.80 -0.46
N GLU A 78 9.93 -5.00 -0.89
CA GLU A 78 11.29 -5.24 -1.40
C GLU A 78 11.57 -4.56 -2.74
N LYS A 79 10.54 -4.28 -3.56
CA LYS A 79 10.70 -3.67 -4.89
C LYS A 79 10.64 -2.15 -4.89
N VAL A 80 9.89 -1.56 -3.96
CA VAL A 80 9.59 -0.12 -3.93
C VAL A 80 10.69 0.63 -3.18
N GLN A 81 11.19 1.72 -3.78
CA GLN A 81 12.16 2.62 -3.16
C GLN A 81 11.47 3.85 -2.57
N ILE A 82 12.12 4.51 -1.60
CA ILE A 82 11.69 5.85 -1.17
C ILE A 82 11.78 6.80 -2.38
N GLY A 83 10.80 7.67 -2.54
CA GLY A 83 10.61 8.54 -3.70
C GLY A 83 9.76 7.94 -4.82
N THR A 84 9.43 6.64 -4.75
CA THR A 84 8.59 5.99 -5.77
C THR A 84 7.23 6.69 -5.89
N PRO A 85 6.82 7.11 -7.09
CA PRO A 85 5.52 7.72 -7.31
C PRO A 85 4.38 6.70 -7.18
N VAL A 86 3.27 7.11 -6.58
CA VAL A 86 2.07 6.31 -6.36
C VAL A 86 0.86 7.07 -6.86
N ALA A 87 0.21 6.59 -7.92
CA ALA A 87 -1.04 7.14 -8.42
C ALA A 87 -2.22 6.40 -7.77
N ILE A 88 -3.13 7.15 -7.13
CA ILE A 88 -4.39 6.63 -6.57
C ILE A 88 -5.55 7.27 -7.31
N THR A 89 -6.33 6.46 -8.02
CA THR A 89 -7.41 6.92 -8.88
C THR A 89 -8.61 5.97 -8.87
N TYR A 90 -9.75 6.46 -9.36
CA TYR A 90 -11.01 5.76 -9.56
C TYR A 90 -11.27 5.84 -11.05
N SER A 91 -11.35 4.70 -11.72
CA SER A 91 -11.50 4.68 -13.15
C SER A 91 -12.12 3.38 -13.62
N TYR A 92 -12.92 3.50 -14.68
CA TYR A 92 -13.41 2.37 -15.46
C TYR A 92 -12.45 1.99 -16.61
N LYS A 93 -11.33 2.72 -16.77
CA LYS A 93 -10.32 2.45 -17.80
C LYS A 93 -9.51 1.21 -17.46
N SER A 94 -8.99 0.53 -18.48
CA SER A 94 -8.09 -0.60 -18.29
C SER A 94 -6.78 -0.18 -17.60
N PHE A 95 -6.09 -1.13 -16.97
CA PHE A 95 -4.78 -0.86 -16.36
C PHE A 95 -3.77 -0.34 -17.39
N ILE A 96 -3.83 -0.86 -18.63
CA ILE A 96 -2.96 -0.42 -19.73
C ILE A 96 -3.22 1.05 -20.07
N ASP A 97 -4.48 1.44 -20.19
CA ASP A 97 -4.84 2.84 -20.50
C ASP A 97 -4.43 3.77 -19.36
N LEU A 98 -4.62 3.35 -18.11
CA LEU A 98 -4.17 4.11 -16.94
C LEU A 98 -2.65 4.29 -16.95
N THR A 99 -1.87 3.25 -17.25
CA THR A 99 -0.41 3.39 -17.32
C THR A 99 0.01 4.42 -18.37
N LYS A 100 -0.63 4.42 -19.56
CA LYS A 100 -0.35 5.40 -20.61
C LYS A 100 -0.67 6.83 -20.16
N ILE A 101 -1.82 7.04 -19.51
CA ILE A 101 -2.25 8.35 -18.99
C ILE A 101 -1.22 8.91 -18.00
N TYR A 102 -0.67 8.05 -17.14
CA TYR A 102 0.33 8.45 -16.15
C TYR A 102 1.77 8.42 -16.67
N GLY A 103 2.00 8.16 -17.96
CA GLY A 103 3.33 8.17 -18.58
C GLY A 103 4.18 6.92 -18.31
N TYR A 104 3.56 5.80 -17.94
CA TYR A 104 4.24 4.52 -17.69
C TYR A 104 3.95 3.51 -18.81
N THR A 105 4.97 2.71 -19.14
CA THR A 105 4.78 1.56 -20.03
C THR A 105 4.44 0.31 -19.21
N PHE A 106 3.27 -0.27 -19.46
CA PHE A 106 2.90 -1.54 -18.85
C PHE A 106 3.68 -2.70 -19.46
N LYS A 107 4.47 -3.40 -18.64
CA LYS A 107 5.28 -4.56 -19.06
C LYS A 107 4.57 -5.92 -18.91
N GLY A 108 3.26 -5.93 -18.65
CA GLY A 108 2.50 -7.14 -18.37
C GLY A 108 2.51 -7.55 -16.89
N TYR A 109 1.58 -8.43 -16.51
CA TYR A 109 1.68 -9.24 -15.30
C TYR A 109 1.82 -10.71 -15.72
N LYS A 110 2.66 -11.48 -15.02
CA LYS A 110 2.58 -12.95 -15.10
C LYS A 110 1.44 -13.37 -14.18
N LEU A 111 0.35 -13.89 -14.75
CA LEU A 111 -0.59 -14.68 -13.94
C LEU A 111 0.18 -15.87 -13.43
N LYS A 112 0.12 -16.12 -12.12
CA LYS A 112 0.39 -17.47 -11.65
C LYS A 112 -0.76 -18.31 -12.17
N ASN A 113 -0.50 -19.10 -13.21
CA ASN A 113 -1.34 -20.26 -13.50
C ASN A 113 -1.30 -21.15 -12.24
N ASN A 114 -2.47 -21.67 -11.86
CA ASN A 114 -2.68 -22.53 -10.70
C ASN A 114 -1.60 -23.59 -10.52
#